data_AF-A0A945E2U4-F1
#
_entry.id   AF-A0A945E2U4-F1
#
_cell.length_a   1.000
_cell.length_b   1.000
_cell.length_c   1.000
_cell.angle_alpha   90.00
_cell.angle_beta   90.00
_cell.angle_gamma   90.00
#
_symmetry.space_group_name_H-M   'P 1'
#
loop_
_entity.id
_entity.type
_entity.pdbx_description
1 polymer ?
#
loop_
_entity_poly.entity_id
_entity_poly.type
_entity_poly.pdbx_seq_one_letter_code
_entity_poly.pdbx_strand_id
1 'polypeptide(L)'
;MAKQTSNQYLDEAFQEICEEMVRVFIAKNKDYGKDNILDTGELGILFRSNDKLRRLQNLLTAGNNPKNESLDDSWMDIAVYAVIALLVRSGKFKKLSLNPKV
;
A
#
# COMPACT_ATOMS: atom_id res chain seq x y z
N MET A 1 -7.08 -19.47 10.05
CA MET A 1 -6.38 -20.38 9.13
C MET A 1 -6.69 -19.90 7.72
N ALA A 2 -5.76 -19.21 7.07
CA ALA A 2 -5.96 -18.76 5.69
C ALA A 2 -5.92 -19.97 4.76
N LYS A 3 -6.92 -20.08 3.87
CA LYS A 3 -6.95 -21.09 2.82
C LYS A 3 -5.73 -20.84 1.93
N GLN A 4 -4.79 -21.78 1.92
CA GLN A 4 -3.65 -21.76 1.02
C GLN A 4 -4.18 -22.20 -0.35
N THR A 5 -4.61 -21.24 -1.18
CA THR A 5 -4.88 -21.48 -2.60
C THR A 5 -3.55 -21.84 -3.25
N SER A 6 -3.42 -23.05 -3.79
CA SER A 6 -2.23 -23.38 -4.58
C SER A 6 -2.37 -22.69 -5.93
N ASN A 7 -1.85 -21.48 -6.05
CA ASN A 7 -1.82 -20.78 -7.34
C ASN A 7 -1.05 -21.65 -8.34
N GLN A 8 -1.70 -21.99 -9.44
CA GLN A 8 -1.09 -22.76 -10.52
C GLN A 8 -0.34 -21.83 -11.48
N TYR A 9 -0.75 -20.56 -11.55
CA TYR A 9 -0.21 -19.57 -12.48
C TYR A 9 0.18 -18.25 -11.79
N LEU A 10 1.08 -17.51 -12.43
CA LEU A 10 1.66 -16.28 -11.87
C LEU A 10 0.63 -15.15 -11.76
N ASP A 11 -0.30 -15.07 -12.71
CA ASP A 11 -1.39 -14.10 -12.73
C ASP A 11 -2.39 -14.32 -11.59
N GLU A 12 -2.65 -15.57 -11.20
CA GLU A 12 -3.45 -15.89 -10.01
C GLU A 12 -2.78 -15.35 -8.74
N ALA A 13 -1.48 -15.61 -8.57
CA ALA A 13 -0.72 -15.09 -7.43
C ALA A 13 -0.65 -13.56 -7.43
N PHE A 14 -0.47 -12.94 -8.59
CA PHE A 14 -0.47 -11.49 -8.73
C PHE A 14 -1.84 -10.88 -8.37
N GLN A 15 -2.93 -11.55 -8.75
CA GLN A 15 -4.28 -11.13 -8.41
C GLN A 15 -4.52 -11.21 -6.89
N GLU A 16 -4.09 -12.28 -6.22
CA GLU A 16 -4.20 -12.39 -4.76
C GLU A 16 -3.51 -11.22 -4.04
N ILE A 17 -2.29 -10.85 -4.48
CA ILE A 17 -1.57 -9.69 -3.93
C ILE A 17 -2.32 -8.38 -4.19
N CYS A 18 -2.93 -8.22 -5.37
CA CYS A 18 -3.76 -7.04 -5.66
C CYS A 18 -4.99 -6.97 -4.75
N GLU A 19 -5.62 -8.10 -4.43
CA GLU A 19 -6.75 -8.16 -3.50
C GLU A 19 -6.33 -7.80 -2.07
N GLU A 20 -5.16 -8.27 -1.64
CA GLU A 20 -4.57 -7.88 -0.35
C GLU A 20 -4.27 -6.38 -0.31
N MET A 21 -3.69 -5.83 -1.38
CA MET A 21 -3.42 -4.40 -1.51
C MET A 21 -4.69 -3.55 -1.32
N VAL A 22 -5.82 -3.99 -1.88
CA VAL A 22 -7.12 -3.32 -1.67
C VAL A 22 -7.54 -3.37 -0.20
N ARG A 23 -7.36 -4.49 0.50
CA ARG A 23 -7.67 -4.61 1.93
C ARG A 23 -6.80 -3.67 2.78
N VAL A 24 -5.49 -3.61 2.49
CA VAL A 24 -4.56 -2.70 3.18
C VAL A 24 -4.94 -1.24 2.94
N PHE A 25 -5.28 -0.88 1.71
CA PHE A 25 -5.78 0.45 1.38
C PHE A 25 -7.04 0.80 2.18
N ILE A 26 -8.03 -0.08 2.22
CA ILE A 26 -9.29 0.14 2.97
C ILE A 26 -9.01 0.33 4.45
N ALA A 27 -8.19 -0.54 5.06
CA ALA A 27 -7.84 -0.46 6.48
C ALA A 27 -7.20 0.90 6.82
N LYS A 28 -6.15 1.30 6.08
CA LYS A 28 -5.48 2.59 6.30
C LYS A 28 -6.42 3.77 6.05
N ASN A 29 -7.26 3.71 5.03
CA ASN A 29 -8.18 4.81 4.74
C ASN A 29 -9.25 4.99 5.83
N LYS A 30 -9.68 3.89 6.49
CA LYS A 30 -10.55 3.95 7.67
C LYS A 30 -9.83 4.56 8.88
N ASP A 31 -8.57 4.21 9.10
CA ASP A 31 -7.80 4.67 10.26
C ASP A 31 -7.40 6.16 10.15
N TYR A 32 -6.96 6.59 8.97
CA TYR A 32 -6.34 7.91 8.77
C TYR A 32 -7.22 8.91 8.00
N GLY A 33 -8.30 8.45 7.37
CA GLY A 33 -9.09 9.27 6.45
C GLY A 33 -8.29 9.70 5.21
N LYS A 34 -8.69 10.83 4.61
CA LYS A 34 -8.11 11.33 3.35
C LYS A 34 -7.27 12.60 3.51
N ASP A 35 -7.48 13.34 4.58
CA ASP A 35 -7.05 14.74 4.68
C ASP A 35 -5.53 14.86 4.56
N ASN A 36 -4.78 14.02 5.27
CA ASN A 36 -3.31 14.01 5.18
C ASN A 36 -2.76 13.85 3.75
N ILE A 37 -3.43 13.05 2.92
CA ILE A 37 -3.04 12.84 1.53
C ILE A 37 -3.50 14.02 0.66
N LEU A 38 -4.69 14.56 0.90
CA LEU A 38 -5.21 15.70 0.14
C LEU A 38 -4.44 16.99 0.41
N ASP A 39 -4.00 17.19 1.66
CA ASP A 39 -3.24 18.37 2.09
C ASP A 39 -1.83 18.38 1.51
N THR A 40 -1.17 17.22 1.48
CA THR A 40 0.21 17.10 0.99
C THR A 40 0.32 16.76 -0.50
N GLY A 41 -0.78 16.29 -1.09
CA GLY A 41 -0.88 15.95 -2.51
C GLY A 41 0.15 14.91 -2.97
N GLU A 42 0.46 14.93 -4.26
CA GLU A 42 1.38 13.98 -4.89
C GLU A 42 2.80 14.03 -4.29
N LEU A 43 3.27 15.21 -3.89
CA LEU A 43 4.59 15.37 -3.28
C LEU A 43 4.66 14.65 -1.91
N GLY A 44 3.62 14.76 -1.11
CA GLY A 44 3.54 14.04 0.17
C GLY A 44 3.46 12.53 0.01
N ILE A 45 2.86 12.04 -1.08
CA ILE A 45 2.86 10.60 -1.40
C ILE A 45 4.27 10.16 -1.79
N LEU A 46 4.96 10.93 -2.65
CA LEU A 46 6.33 10.63 -3.06
C LEU A 46 7.29 10.51 -1.87
N PHE A 47 7.23 11.45 -0.92
CA PHE A 47 8.09 11.39 0.27
C PHE A 47 7.81 10.16 1.14
N ARG A 48 6.54 9.81 1.35
CA ARG A 48 6.17 8.61 2.13
C ARG A 48 6.62 7.32 1.44
N SER A 49 6.49 7.23 0.11
CA SER A 49 7.04 6.11 -0.67
C SER A 49 8.57 6.04 -0.55
N ASN A 50 9.25 7.19 -0.58
CA ASN A 50 10.70 7.25 -0.43
C ASN A 50 11.17 6.80 0.95
N ASP A 51 10.45 7.13 2.02
CA ASP A 51 10.77 6.65 3.37
C ASP A 51 10.71 5.12 3.46
N LYS A 52 9.72 4.51 2.81
CA LYS A 52 9.59 3.05 2.70
C LYS A 52 10.72 2.43 1.85
N LEU A 53 11.08 3.06 0.74
CA LEU A 53 12.24 2.63 -0.07
C LEU A 53 13.55 2.69 0.72
N ARG A 54 13.78 3.75 1.49
CA ARG A 54 14.96 3.87 2.36
C ARG A 54 14.97 2.80 3.44
N ARG A 55 13.81 2.49 4.01
CA ARG A 55 13.66 1.38 4.96
C ARG A 55 14.04 0.04 4.33
N LEU A 56 13.52 -0.26 3.14
CA LEU A 56 13.86 -1.47 2.39
C LEU A 56 15.36 -1.55 2.13
N GLN A 57 15.97 -0.45 1.67
CA GLN A 57 17.41 -0.38 1.45
C GLN A 57 18.20 -0.72 2.73
N ASN A 58 17.83 -0.14 3.87
CA ASN A 58 18.50 -0.39 5.14
C ASN A 58 18.37 -1.86 5.58
N LEU A 59 17.17 -2.45 5.46
CA LEU A 59 16.95 -3.84 5.86
C LEU A 59 17.71 -4.83 4.96
N LEU A 60 17.69 -4.62 3.64
CA LEU A 60 18.36 -5.47 2.67
C LEU A 60 19.89 -5.37 2.76
N THR A 61 20.44 -4.20 3.09
CA THR A 61 21.89 -3.99 3.20
C THR A 61 22.45 -4.42 4.55
N ALA A 62 21.69 -4.25 5.64
CA ALA A 62 22.17 -4.60 6.98
C ALA A 62 22.04 -6.09 7.32
N GLY A 63 21.31 -6.89 6.52
CA GLY A 63 21.04 -8.30 6.81
C GLY A 63 20.27 -8.53 8.12
N ASN A 64 19.64 -7.48 8.66
CA ASN A 64 18.96 -7.51 9.94
C ASN A 64 17.51 -7.96 9.78
N ASN A 65 17.03 -8.78 10.72
CA ASN A 65 15.62 -9.11 10.79
C ASN A 65 14.80 -7.86 11.15
N PRO A 66 13.71 -7.57 10.43
CA PRO A 66 12.85 -6.44 10.71
C PRO A 66 12.25 -6.54 12.13
N LYS A 67 12.38 -5.48 12.94
CA LYS A 67 11.87 -5.45 14.33
C LYS A 67 10.40 -5.05 14.45
N ASN A 68 9.93 -4.17 13.56
CA ASN A 68 8.61 -3.52 13.70
C ASN A 68 7.70 -3.63 12.46
N GLU A 69 8.26 -3.70 11.25
CA GLU A 69 7.52 -3.72 9.99
C GLU A 69 8.33 -4.55 8.98
N SER A 70 7.70 -5.50 8.31
CA SER A 70 8.39 -6.44 7.43
C SER A 70 8.81 -5.79 6.10
N LEU A 71 9.62 -6.52 5.31
CA LEU A 71 9.94 -6.11 3.94
C LEU A 71 8.66 -6.08 3.08
N ASP A 72 7.80 -7.09 3.26
CA ASP A 72 6.56 -7.25 2.49
C ASP A 72 5.58 -6.11 2.77
N ASP A 73 5.43 -5.71 4.04
CA ASP A 73 4.63 -4.53 4.42
C ASP A 73 5.13 -3.26 3.72
N SER A 74 6.45 -3.10 3.62
CA SER A 74 7.06 -1.91 3.00
C SER A 74 6.81 -1.88 1.49
N TRP A 75 6.88 -3.03 0.81
CA TRP A 75 6.51 -3.15 -0.60
C TRP A 75 5.02 -2.92 -0.83
N MET A 76 4.17 -3.47 0.03
CA MET A 76 2.72 -3.29 -0.02
C MET A 76 2.33 -1.82 0.16
N ASP A 77 2.94 -1.13 1.11
CA ASP A 77 2.73 0.31 1.33
C ASP A 77 3.10 1.13 0.09
N ILE A 78 4.24 0.83 -0.55
CA ILE A 78 4.68 1.50 -1.78
C ILE A 78 3.65 1.27 -2.91
N ALA A 79 3.17 0.04 -3.08
CA ALA A 79 2.16 -0.29 -4.08
C ALA A 79 0.86 0.49 -3.84
N VAL A 80 0.38 0.53 -2.58
CA VAL A 80 -0.79 1.33 -2.19
C VAL A 80 -0.57 2.82 -2.48
N TYR A 81 0.57 3.38 -2.10
CA TYR A 81 0.88 4.78 -2.36
C TYR A 81 0.93 5.11 -3.86
N ALA A 82 1.50 4.23 -4.69
CA ALA A 82 1.50 4.41 -6.13
C ALA A 82 0.08 4.49 -6.70
N VAL A 83 -0.82 3.60 -6.27
CA VAL A 83 -2.23 3.63 -6.70
C VAL A 83 -2.95 4.87 -6.18
N ILE A 84 -2.72 5.28 -4.93
CA ILE A 84 -3.27 6.53 -4.37
C ILE A 84 -2.81 7.73 -5.21
N ALA A 85 -1.54 7.80 -5.63
CA ALA A 85 -1.05 8.88 -6.48
C ALA A 85 -1.84 8.97 -7.80
N LEU A 86 -2.10 7.84 -8.46
CA LEU A 86 -2.93 7.79 -9.67
C LEU A 86 -4.38 8.24 -9.40
N LEU A 87 -4.95 7.88 -8.26
CA LEU A 87 -6.29 8.29 -7.84
C LEU A 87 -6.36 9.79 -7.51
N VAL A 88 -5.29 10.36 -6.95
CA VAL A 88 -5.15 11.81 -6.70
C VAL A 88 -5.05 12.56 -8.02
N ARG A 89 -4.16 12.13 -8.93
CA ARG A 89 -3.99 12.74 -10.27
C ARG A 89 -5.27 12.73 -11.10
N SER A 90 -6.06 11.66 -10.99
CA SER A 90 -7.37 11.58 -11.66
C SER A 90 -8.51 12.32 -10.92
N GLY A 91 -8.24 12.89 -9.74
CA GLY A 91 -9.24 13.54 -8.88
C GLY A 91 -10.24 12.59 -8.22
N LYS A 92 -10.13 11.28 -8.45
CA LYS A 92 -11.04 10.26 -7.91
C LYS A 92 -10.90 10.13 -6.39
N PHE A 93 -9.68 10.22 -5.87
CA PHE A 93 -9.42 10.10 -4.43
C PHE A 93 -10.19 11.14 -3.60
N LYS A 94 -10.24 12.38 -4.09
CA LYS A 94 -11.00 13.48 -3.47
C LYS A 94 -12.50 13.26 -3.57
N LYS A 95 -13.00 12.82 -4.73
CA LYS A 95 -14.44 12.75 -5.05
C LYS A 95 -15.17 11.53 -4.49
N LEU A 96 -14.51 10.37 -4.42
CA LEU A 96 -15.16 9.08 -4.13
C LEU A 96 -14.87 8.63 -2.71
N SER A 97 -15.87 8.11 -2.00
CA SER A 97 -15.70 7.52 -0.66
C SER A 97 -15.64 5.99 -0.72
N LEU A 98 -15.14 5.36 0.35
CA LEU A 98 -15.22 3.91 0.49
C LEU A 98 -16.67 3.43 0.46
N ASN A 99 -16.89 2.21 -0.04
CA ASN A 99 -18.19 1.56 0.07
C ASN A 99 -18.51 1.33 1.56
N PRO A 100 -19.67 1.76 2.09
CA PRO A 100 -20.00 1.57 3.50
C PRO A 100 -20.04 0.11 3.98
N LYS A 101 -20.08 -0.84 3.04
CA LYS A 101 -20.11 -2.29 3.34
C LYS A 101 -18.73 -2.94 3.40
N VAL A 102 -17.65 -2.24 3.01
CA VAL A 102 -16.27 -2.75 3.14
C VAL A 102 -15.65 -2.29 4.44
#